data_AF-A0A535IHY6-F1
#
_entry.id   AF-A0A535IHY6-F1
#
_cell.length_a   1.000
_cell.length_b   1.000
_cell.length_c   1.000
_cell.angle_alpha   90.00
_cell.angle_beta   90.00
_cell.angle_gamma   90.00
#
_symmetry.space_group_name_H-M   'P 1'
#
loop_
_entity.id
_entity.type
_entity.pdbx_description
1 polymer ?
#
loop_
_entity_poly.entity_id
_entity_poly.type
_entity_poly.pdbx_seq_one_letter_code
_entity_poly.pdbx_strand_id
1 'polypeptide(L)'
;KARDAKVTVIYSLTTAAGSVVRTEVAPQSGDPTVTGRADKFFGTTLEQILKDKGVENAVVVGSAANGAVLYTTFGLSLRGYTVVVAQDGISAEPEFPITLTRWQLLNQPGFTNADNKPLAKGMVTLSTTDQITFK
;
A
#
# COMPACT_ATOMS: atom_id res chain seq x y z
N LYS A 1 -4.99 -7.47 13.96
CA LYS A 1 -3.55 -7.66 13.65
C LYS A 1 -2.76 -6.37 13.74
N ALA A 2 -2.86 -5.43 12.79
CA ALA A 2 -2.06 -4.19 12.79
C ALA A 2 -2.27 -3.35 14.08
N ARG A 3 -3.53 -3.15 14.47
CA ARG A 3 -3.90 -2.43 15.70
C ARG A 3 -3.37 -3.09 16.97
N ASP A 4 -3.51 -4.41 17.08
CA ASP A 4 -3.05 -5.17 18.24
C ASP A 4 -1.53 -5.08 18.41
N ALA A 5 -0.80 -5.05 17.29
CA ALA A 5 0.65 -4.84 17.23
C ALA A 5 1.06 -3.37 17.36
N LYS A 6 0.10 -2.45 17.53
CA LYS A 6 0.33 -0.99 17.67
C LYS A 6 1.14 -0.37 16.52
N VAL A 7 1.11 -0.97 15.33
CA VAL A 7 1.72 -0.36 14.15
C VAL A 7 0.83 0.78 13.63
N THR A 8 1.46 1.80 13.03
CA THR A 8 0.74 2.93 12.44
C THR A 8 -0.16 2.45 11.30
N VAL A 9 -1.43 2.84 11.33
CA VAL A 9 -2.37 2.63 10.22
C VAL A 9 -2.66 3.99 9.58
N ILE A 10 -2.45 4.08 8.27
CA ILE A 10 -2.63 5.31 7.49
C ILE A 10 -3.76 5.06 6.50
N TYR A 11 -4.72 5.98 6.46
CA TYR A 11 -5.79 5.93 5.46
C TYR A 11 -5.45 6.83 4.28
N SER A 12 -5.86 6.40 3.09
CA SER A 12 -5.82 7.25 1.92
C SER A 12 -7.12 7.19 1.15
N LEU A 13 -7.54 8.34 0.63
CA LEU A 13 -8.76 8.49 -0.16
C LEU A 13 -8.44 9.05 -1.55
N THR A 14 -9.40 8.90 -2.45
CA THR A 14 -9.36 9.58 -3.75
C THR A 14 -10.08 10.92 -3.66
N THR A 15 -9.81 11.83 -4.60
CA THR A 15 -10.53 13.10 -4.72
C THR A 15 -11.91 12.95 -5.39
N ALA A 16 -12.32 11.74 -5.77
CA ALA A 16 -13.61 11.53 -6.40
C ALA A 16 -14.75 11.78 -5.40
N ALA A 17 -15.80 12.48 -5.85
CA ALA A 17 -16.97 12.76 -5.04
C ALA A 17 -17.60 11.46 -4.51
N GLY A 18 -17.97 11.44 -3.23
CA GLY A 18 -18.52 10.26 -2.57
C GLY A 18 -17.50 9.20 -2.15
N SER A 19 -16.20 9.46 -2.27
CA SER A 19 -15.17 8.57 -1.71
C SER A 19 -15.29 8.52 -0.19
N VAL A 20 -15.63 7.35 0.35
CA VAL A 20 -15.76 7.10 1.78
C VAL A 20 -15.00 5.85 2.18
N VAL A 21 -14.48 5.83 3.41
CA VAL A 21 -13.96 4.61 4.03
C VAL A 21 -15.16 3.78 4.49
N ARG A 22 -15.11 2.47 4.25
CA ARG A 22 -16.14 1.53 4.72
C ARG A 22 -16.21 1.54 6.24
N THR A 23 -17.41 1.43 6.79
CA THR A 23 -17.68 1.53 8.22
C THR A 23 -16.97 0.46 9.04
N GLU A 24 -16.80 -0.74 8.47
CA GLU A 24 -16.14 -1.90 9.09
C GLU A 24 -14.64 -1.66 9.33
N VAL A 25 -14.05 -0.70 8.62
CA VAL A 25 -12.64 -0.32 8.74
C VAL A 25 -12.47 1.19 8.91
N ALA A 26 -13.46 1.86 9.51
CA ALA A 26 -13.41 3.31 9.71
C ALA A 26 -12.12 3.75 10.44
N PRO A 27 -11.54 4.92 10.09
CA PRO A 27 -10.40 5.46 10.81
C PRO A 27 -10.72 5.66 12.29
N GLN A 28 -9.76 5.35 13.15
CA GLN A 28 -9.76 5.64 14.57
C GLN A 28 -9.14 7.01 14.85
N SER A 29 -9.39 7.55 16.05
CA SER A 29 -8.79 8.80 16.48
C SER A 29 -7.26 8.72 16.41
N GLY A 30 -6.64 9.72 15.76
CA GLY A 30 -5.19 9.80 15.59
C GLY A 30 -4.64 9.11 14.34
N ASP A 31 -5.47 8.42 13.56
CA ASP A 31 -5.03 7.85 12.29
C ASP A 31 -4.74 8.93 11.24
N PRO A 32 -3.51 8.99 10.71
CA PRO A 32 -3.20 9.90 9.63
C PRO A 32 -4.03 9.55 8.39
N THR A 33 -4.55 10.58 7.72
CA THR A 33 -5.30 10.42 6.47
C THR A 33 -4.74 11.36 5.42
N VAL A 34 -4.61 10.87 4.19
CA VAL A 34 -4.28 11.69 3.02
C VAL A 34 -5.34 11.53 1.92
N THR A 35 -5.60 12.58 1.17
CA THR A 35 -6.51 12.55 0.02
C THR A 35 -5.75 12.99 -1.22
N GLY A 36 -5.74 12.17 -2.26
CA GLY A 36 -4.97 12.43 -3.47
C GLY A 36 -5.39 11.56 -4.64
N ARG A 37 -4.67 11.68 -5.77
CA ARG A 37 -4.92 10.86 -6.97
C ARG A 37 -4.36 9.45 -6.78
N ALA A 38 -3.99 8.75 -7.86
CA ALA A 38 -3.54 7.36 -7.79
C ALA A 38 -2.25 7.23 -6.96
N ASP A 39 -1.20 7.96 -7.32
CA ASP A 39 -0.03 8.08 -6.46
C ASP A 39 -0.38 8.89 -5.21
N LYS A 40 -0.36 8.25 -4.04
CA LYS A 40 -0.67 8.91 -2.77
C LYS A 40 0.45 9.80 -2.26
N PHE A 41 1.63 9.81 -2.88
CA PHE A 41 2.65 10.81 -2.59
C PHE A 41 2.40 12.13 -3.32
N PHE A 42 1.75 12.10 -4.48
CA PHE A 42 1.59 13.28 -5.31
C PHE A 42 0.63 14.30 -4.67
N GLY A 43 1.18 15.44 -4.24
CA GLY A 43 0.42 16.54 -3.66
C GLY A 43 -0.17 16.24 -2.29
N THR A 44 0.41 15.30 -1.53
CA THR A 44 -0.03 14.97 -0.16
C THR A 44 1.12 15.01 0.84
N THR A 45 0.79 14.87 2.13
CA THR A 45 1.75 14.78 3.23
C THR A 45 2.19 13.35 3.56
N LEU A 46 1.89 12.36 2.70
CA LEU A 46 2.18 10.95 2.98
C LEU A 46 3.66 10.71 3.32
N GLU A 47 4.59 11.32 2.59
CA GLU A 47 6.01 11.18 2.86
C GLU A 47 6.40 11.72 4.24
N GLN A 48 5.86 12.87 4.63
CA GLN A 48 6.12 13.45 5.94
C GLN A 48 5.57 12.55 7.06
N ILE A 49 4.35 12.05 6.89
CA ILE A 49 3.72 11.12 7.85
C ILE A 49 4.58 9.87 8.04
N LEU A 50 5.05 9.26 6.95
CA LEU A 50 5.90 8.05 7.03
C LEU A 50 7.22 8.33 7.75
N LYS A 51 7.86 9.48 7.47
CA LYS A 51 9.10 9.91 8.14
C LYS A 51 8.88 10.18 9.63
N ASP A 52 7.85 10.94 9.99
CA ASP A 52 7.52 11.28 11.38
C ASP A 52 7.20 10.04 12.23
N LYS A 53 6.70 8.98 11.58
CA LYS A 53 6.39 7.70 12.21
C LYS A 53 7.53 6.68 12.16
N GLY A 54 8.68 7.04 11.56
CA GLY A 54 9.84 6.15 11.43
C GLY A 54 9.53 4.86 10.66
N VAL A 55 8.65 4.94 9.65
CA VAL A 55 8.27 3.76 8.86
C VAL A 55 9.46 3.32 8.00
N GLU A 56 9.74 2.02 7.98
CA GLU A 56 10.71 1.41 7.06
C GLU A 56 10.06 0.36 6.14
N ASN A 57 9.01 -0.29 6.65
CA ASN A 57 8.27 -1.35 5.98
C ASN A 57 6.79 -0.96 5.90
N ALA A 58 6.16 -1.15 4.74
CA ALA A 58 4.75 -0.82 4.53
C ALA A 58 3.97 -2.04 4.05
N VAL A 59 2.81 -2.29 4.67
CA VAL A 59 1.81 -3.22 4.14
C VAL A 59 0.75 -2.41 3.39
N VAL A 60 0.52 -2.72 2.11
CA VAL A 60 -0.40 -1.98 1.23
C VAL A 60 -1.58 -2.87 0.85
N VAL A 61 -2.79 -2.31 0.99
CA VAL A 61 -4.08 -2.88 0.59
C VAL A 61 -4.97 -1.78 0.01
N GLY A 62 -6.03 -2.15 -0.73
CA GLY A 62 -7.05 -1.22 -1.18
C GLY A 62 -7.35 -1.28 -2.69
N SER A 63 -7.87 -0.17 -3.21
CA SER A 63 -8.42 -0.08 -4.56
C SER A 63 -8.08 1.25 -5.24
N ALA A 64 -7.91 1.32 -6.57
CA ALA A 64 -7.83 0.20 -7.51
C ALA A 64 -6.40 -0.40 -7.55
N ALA A 65 -6.31 -1.71 -7.76
CA ALA A 65 -5.05 -2.46 -7.83
C ALA A 65 -4.08 -1.85 -8.86
N ASN A 66 -4.53 -1.66 -10.10
CA ASN A 66 -3.74 -1.14 -11.22
C ASN A 66 -3.54 0.39 -11.19
N GLY A 67 -4.07 1.05 -10.17
CA GLY A 67 -3.96 2.50 -9.98
C GLY A 67 -3.33 2.81 -8.64
N ALA A 68 -4.16 3.10 -7.64
CA ALA A 68 -3.71 3.61 -6.36
C ALA A 68 -2.72 2.69 -5.65
N VAL A 69 -2.97 1.37 -5.67
CA VAL A 69 -2.07 0.38 -5.05
C VAL A 69 -0.74 0.35 -5.79
N LEU A 70 -0.78 0.18 -7.12
CA LEU A 70 0.41 0.07 -7.95
C LEU A 70 1.31 1.32 -7.85
N TYR A 71 0.77 2.51 -8.10
CA TYR A 71 1.58 3.74 -8.15
C TYR A 71 2.09 4.16 -6.77
N THR A 72 1.31 3.96 -5.71
CA THR A 72 1.78 4.25 -4.35
C THR A 72 2.86 3.27 -3.92
N THR A 73 2.74 1.99 -4.29
CA THR A 73 3.78 1.00 -4.01
C THR A 73 5.08 1.31 -4.75
N PHE A 74 5.00 1.74 -6.01
CA PHE A 74 6.17 2.25 -6.73
C PHE A 74 6.78 3.47 -6.04
N GLY A 75 5.95 4.41 -5.59
CA GLY A 75 6.38 5.59 -4.84
C GLY A 75 7.04 5.28 -3.50
N LEU A 76 6.64 4.19 -2.83
CA LEU A 76 7.28 3.65 -1.64
C LEU A 76 8.66 3.07 -1.98
N SER A 77 8.75 2.20 -2.99
CA SER A 77 10.03 1.63 -3.44
C SER A 77 11.03 2.70 -3.88
N LEU A 78 10.57 3.72 -4.62
CA LEU A 78 11.40 4.87 -5.02
C LEU A 78 12.02 5.62 -3.83
N ARG A 79 11.37 5.58 -2.67
CA ARG A 79 11.82 6.22 -1.42
C ARG A 79 12.55 5.25 -0.49
N GLY A 80 12.81 4.02 -0.92
CA GLY A 80 13.58 3.02 -0.19
C GLY A 80 12.80 2.21 0.85
N TYR A 81 11.47 2.34 0.91
CA TYR A 81 10.65 1.52 1.80
C TYR A 81 10.55 0.08 1.27
N THR A 82 10.60 -0.90 2.16
CA THR A 82 10.30 -2.29 1.82
C THR A 82 8.80 -2.49 1.84
N VAL A 83 8.22 -3.02 0.76
CA VAL A 83 6.76 -3.08 0.61
C VAL A 83 6.27 -4.51 0.61
N VAL A 84 5.20 -4.77 1.35
CA VAL A 84 4.39 -5.97 1.23
C VAL A 84 3.02 -5.56 0.72
N VAL A 85 2.57 -6.13 -0.39
CA VAL A 85 1.18 -5.99 -0.84
C VAL A 85 0.42 -7.24 -0.41
N ALA A 86 -0.63 -7.06 0.39
CA ALA A 86 -1.52 -8.17 0.73
C ALA A 86 -2.47 -8.40 -0.46
N GLN A 87 -2.19 -9.40 -1.28
CA GLN A 87 -2.82 -9.59 -2.59
C GLN A 87 -4.28 -10.07 -2.53
N ASP A 88 -4.71 -10.51 -1.35
CA ASP A 88 -6.08 -10.82 -0.96
C ASP A 88 -6.84 -9.59 -0.43
N GLY A 89 -6.15 -8.45 -0.27
CA GLY A 89 -6.70 -7.15 0.13
C GLY A 89 -6.70 -6.09 -0.96
N ILE A 90 -6.43 -6.46 -2.22
CA ILE A 90 -6.49 -5.53 -3.37
C ILE A 90 -7.70 -5.83 -4.26
N SER A 91 -8.24 -4.81 -4.91
CA SER A 91 -9.32 -5.01 -5.88
C SER A 91 -9.23 -4.07 -7.09
N ALA A 92 -9.73 -4.55 -8.21
CA ALA A 92 -9.98 -3.81 -9.45
C ALA A 92 -10.96 -4.62 -10.29
N GLU A 93 -11.69 -3.95 -11.19
CA GLU A 93 -12.68 -4.59 -12.05
C GLU A 93 -12.44 -4.20 -13.52
N PRO A 94 -12.54 -5.15 -14.47
CA PRO A 94 -12.66 -6.61 -14.26
C PRO A 94 -11.38 -7.21 -13.64
N GLU A 95 -11.29 -8.55 -13.55
CA GLU A 95 -10.16 -9.26 -12.90
C GLU A 95 -8.80 -8.98 -13.55
N PHE A 96 -8.72 -8.78 -14.87
CA PHE A 96 -7.45 -8.62 -15.59
C PHE A 96 -6.50 -7.56 -14.99
N PRO A 97 -6.96 -6.34 -14.65
CA PRO A 97 -6.21 -5.38 -13.84
C PRO A 97 -5.49 -5.93 -12.59
N ILE A 98 -6.10 -6.87 -11.86
CA ILE A 98 -5.48 -7.51 -10.69
C ILE A 98 -4.31 -8.39 -11.13
N THR A 99 -4.52 -9.24 -12.14
CA THR A 99 -3.46 -10.09 -12.71
C THR A 99 -2.28 -9.27 -13.23
N LEU A 100 -2.54 -8.21 -14.00
CA LEU A 100 -1.51 -7.26 -14.45
C LEU A 100 -0.77 -6.63 -13.27
N THR A 101 -1.51 -6.18 -12.25
CA THR A 101 -0.91 -5.50 -11.09
C THR A 101 0.01 -6.44 -10.32
N ARG A 102 -0.38 -7.69 -10.09
CA ARG A 102 0.47 -8.68 -9.39
C ARG A 102 1.80 -8.87 -10.13
N TRP A 103 1.75 -9.03 -11.45
CA TRP A 103 2.97 -9.11 -12.24
C TRP A 103 3.80 -7.82 -12.16
N GLN A 104 3.18 -6.66 -12.36
CA GLN A 104 3.87 -5.38 -12.37
C GLN A 104 4.50 -5.04 -11.01
N LEU A 105 3.85 -5.39 -9.90
CA LEU A 105 4.37 -5.17 -8.54
C LEU A 105 5.71 -5.89 -8.32
N LEU A 106 5.86 -7.11 -8.85
CA LEU A 106 7.12 -7.87 -8.75
C LEU A 106 8.16 -7.47 -9.82
N ASN A 107 7.73 -6.81 -10.89
CA ASN A 107 8.54 -6.48 -12.07
C ASN A 107 8.69 -4.97 -12.30
N GLN A 108 8.66 -4.17 -11.22
CA GLN A 108 8.85 -2.73 -11.31
C GLN A 108 10.27 -2.39 -11.82
N PRO A 109 10.42 -1.63 -12.91
CA PRO A 109 11.73 -1.22 -13.39
C PRO A 109 12.51 -0.48 -12.29
N GLY A 110 13.71 -0.96 -11.97
CA GLY A 110 14.55 -0.42 -10.89
C GLY A 110 14.33 -1.02 -9.49
N PHE A 111 13.25 -1.78 -9.28
CA PHE A 111 12.87 -2.36 -7.96
C PHE A 111 12.37 -3.81 -8.09
N THR A 112 12.91 -4.56 -9.05
CA THR A 112 12.44 -5.90 -9.40
C THR A 112 12.69 -6.93 -8.29
N ASN A 113 11.62 -7.64 -7.90
CA ASN A 113 11.65 -8.82 -7.04
C ASN A 113 10.87 -9.97 -7.72
N ALA A 114 11.30 -10.37 -8.91
CA ALA A 114 10.56 -11.32 -9.75
C ALA A 114 10.33 -12.70 -9.10
N ASP A 115 11.26 -13.14 -8.24
CA ASP A 115 11.16 -14.41 -7.49
C ASP A 115 10.27 -14.30 -6.24
N ASN A 116 9.67 -13.13 -5.98
CA ASN A 116 8.89 -12.82 -4.78
C ASN A 116 9.63 -13.16 -3.46
N LYS A 117 10.92 -12.79 -3.37
CA LYS A 117 11.74 -13.01 -2.16
C LYS A 117 11.10 -12.24 -0.98
N PRO A 118 10.80 -12.91 0.15
CA PRO A 118 10.17 -12.25 1.28
C PRO A 118 10.98 -11.06 1.80
N LEU A 119 10.32 -9.90 1.97
CA LEU A 119 10.90 -8.68 2.53
C LEU A 119 12.18 -8.23 1.80
N ALA A 120 12.21 -8.38 0.47
CA ALA A 120 13.30 -7.86 -0.36
C ALA A 120 13.43 -6.34 -0.16
N LYS A 121 14.57 -5.89 0.38
CA LYS A 121 14.78 -4.50 0.81
C LYS A 121 14.51 -3.49 -0.32
N GLY A 122 13.64 -2.51 -0.06
CA GLY A 122 13.29 -1.47 -1.03
C GLY A 122 12.40 -1.93 -2.20
N MET A 123 12.01 -3.20 -2.21
CA MET A 123 11.23 -3.82 -3.28
C MET A 123 9.87 -4.29 -2.75
N VAL A 124 9.02 -4.74 -3.66
CA VAL A 124 7.71 -5.30 -3.33
C VAL A 124 7.79 -6.80 -3.11
N THR A 125 7.07 -7.28 -2.11
CA THR A 125 6.72 -8.70 -1.91
C THR A 125 5.20 -8.84 -1.98
N LEU A 126 4.69 -9.83 -2.72
CA LEU A 126 3.30 -10.25 -2.62
C LEU A 126 3.15 -11.29 -1.51
N SER A 127 2.17 -11.08 -0.63
CA SER A 127 1.81 -12.02 0.43
C SER A 127 0.30 -12.00 0.65
N THR A 128 -0.20 -12.85 1.55
CA THR A 128 -1.61 -12.91 1.95
C THR A 128 -1.77 -12.52 3.42
N THR A 129 -2.94 -12.02 3.81
CA THR A 129 -3.16 -11.48 5.16
C THR A 129 -2.91 -12.48 6.28
N ASP A 130 -3.05 -13.79 6.03
CA ASP A 130 -2.74 -14.87 6.97
C ASP A 130 -1.23 -15.01 7.22
N GLN A 131 -0.40 -14.81 6.20
CA GLN A 131 1.07 -14.87 6.27
C GLN A 131 1.71 -13.60 6.86
N ILE A 132 0.99 -12.48 6.85
CA ILE A 132 1.51 -11.20 7.37
C ILE A 132 1.39 -11.16 8.90
N THR A 133 2.52 -10.89 9.55
CA THR A 133 2.64 -10.62 10.99
C THR A 133 3.29 -9.26 11.21
N PHE A 134 2.82 -8.54 12.22
CA PHE A 134 3.41 -7.28 12.68
C PHE A 134 4.17 -7.55 13.99
N LYS A 135 5.31 -6.90 14.17
CA LYS A 135 6.14 -6.97 15.38
C LYS A 135 6.32 -5.57 15.95
#